data_AF-A0A2R7SI97-F1
#
_entry.id   AF-A0A2R7SI97-F1
#
_cell.length_a   1.000
_cell.length_b   1.000
_cell.length_c   1.000
_cell.angle_alpha   90.00
_cell.angle_beta   90.00
_cell.angle_gamma   90.00
#
_symmetry.space_group_name_H-M   'P 1'
#
loop_
_entity.id
_entity.type
_entity.pdbx_description
1 polymer ?
#
loop_
_entity_poly.entity_id
_entity_poly.type
_entity_poly.pdbx_seq_one_letter_code
_entity_poly.pdbx_strand_id
1 'polypeptide(L)'
;MPFLPEPPQRHGDAPAGPLGTDVAVLFCNLGTPDAPTAPALRRYLAQFLADPRVVEIPKLLWLAILHGIILRVRPAKSAAKYATVWTPDGSPLKVWTERQAKLLQGLLGERGLRVRVAYAMRYGQPAIAATLDTLKREGVRRVLVLPAYPQYSGATTASVFDDVARWALKTRHVPELRFINRYHDDRAYIAALAQSVREHWQRG
;
A
#
# COMPACT_ATOMS: atom_id res chain seq x y z
N MET A 1 -25.12 -4.60 7.16
CA MET A 1 -23.84 -5.25 7.51
C MET A 1 -23.47 -4.81 8.92
N PRO A 2 -23.13 -5.72 9.85
CA PRO A 2 -22.55 -5.28 11.11
C PRO A 2 -21.12 -4.78 10.84
N PHE A 3 -20.72 -3.76 11.58
CA PHE A 3 -19.33 -3.28 11.63
C PHE A 3 -18.38 -4.42 12.02
N LEU A 4 -17.10 -4.26 11.69
CA LEU A 4 -16.04 -5.16 12.15
C LEU A 4 -15.98 -5.15 13.70
N PRO A 5 -15.57 -6.26 14.34
CA PRO A 5 -15.31 -6.29 15.77
C PRO A 5 -14.32 -5.19 16.18
N GLU A 6 -14.66 -4.46 17.23
CA GLU A 6 -13.81 -3.42 17.78
C GLU A 6 -12.86 -4.02 18.82
N PRO A 7 -11.57 -3.60 18.86
CA PRO A 7 -10.69 -3.99 19.93
C PRO A 7 -11.21 -3.45 21.28
N PRO A 8 -11.00 -4.16 22.40
CA PRO A 8 -11.37 -3.65 23.70
C PRO A 8 -10.61 -2.34 23.97
N GLN A 9 -11.35 -1.26 24.21
CA GLN A 9 -10.81 0.06 24.53
C GLN A 9 -11.62 0.68 25.67
N ARG A 10 -10.93 1.15 26.70
CA ARG A 10 -11.49 1.94 27.79
C ARG A 10 -11.07 3.39 27.62
N HIS A 11 -11.95 4.29 28.04
CA HIS A 11 -11.63 5.72 28.06
C HIS A 11 -10.40 5.96 28.92
N GLY A 12 -9.37 6.60 28.35
CA GLY A 12 -8.09 6.88 29.03
C GLY A 12 -6.98 5.88 28.76
N ASP A 13 -7.23 4.80 28.02
CA ASP A 13 -6.16 3.85 27.65
C ASP A 13 -5.05 4.56 26.88
N ALA A 14 -3.81 4.35 27.31
CA ALA A 14 -2.63 4.76 26.55
C ALA A 14 -2.54 3.91 25.26
N PRO A 15 -1.86 4.40 24.21
CA PRO A 15 -1.65 3.59 23.02
C PRO A 15 -0.88 2.32 23.39
N ALA A 16 -1.46 1.16 23.06
CA ALA A 16 -0.95 -0.15 23.48
C ALA A 16 0.19 -0.68 22.58
N GLY A 17 0.45 -0.02 21.46
CA GLY A 17 1.48 -0.39 20.49
C GLY A 17 2.91 -0.24 21.05
N PRO A 18 3.89 -0.88 20.41
CA PRO A 18 5.27 -1.00 20.90
C PRO A 18 6.01 0.35 21.07
N LEU A 19 5.49 1.43 20.50
CA LEU A 19 6.06 2.78 20.59
C LEU A 19 5.28 3.70 21.55
N GLY A 20 4.21 3.21 22.19
CA GLY A 20 3.34 4.03 23.05
C GLY A 20 2.78 5.27 22.35
N THR A 21 2.51 5.16 21.04
CA THR A 21 2.02 6.25 20.18
C THR A 21 0.69 5.90 19.55
N ASP A 22 -0.18 6.89 19.42
CA ASP A 22 -1.45 6.80 18.70
C ASP A 22 -1.33 7.27 17.24
N VAL A 23 -0.13 7.61 16.77
CA VAL A 23 0.12 8.14 15.42
C VAL A 23 0.83 7.09 14.56
N ALA A 24 0.32 6.87 13.35
CA ALA A 24 0.95 6.02 12.35
C ALA A 24 1.07 6.66 10.97
N VAL A 25 2.09 6.25 10.23
CA VAL A 25 2.21 6.43 8.79
C VAL A 25 1.88 5.08 8.13
N LEU A 26 0.91 5.09 7.23
CA LEU A 26 0.60 3.97 6.35
C LEU A 26 1.22 4.25 4.97
N PHE A 27 2.36 3.62 4.69
CA PHE A 27 3.08 3.72 3.44
C PHE A 27 2.50 2.77 2.40
N CYS A 28 1.78 3.29 1.42
CA CYS A 28 1.01 2.50 0.46
C CYS A 28 1.71 2.41 -0.90
N ASN A 29 1.83 1.20 -1.46
CA ASN A 29 2.31 1.00 -2.83
C ASN A 29 1.34 0.10 -3.62
N LEU A 30 1.59 -0.09 -4.92
CA LEU A 30 0.69 -0.81 -5.82
C LEU A 30 0.50 -2.25 -5.36
N GLY A 31 1.59 -2.85 -4.93
CA GLY A 31 1.68 -4.25 -4.62
C GLY A 31 2.04 -5.11 -5.82
N THR A 32 2.11 -6.39 -5.53
CA THR A 32 2.72 -7.42 -6.37
C THR A 32 2.10 -8.76 -6.00
N PRO A 33 2.04 -9.74 -6.91
CA PRO A 33 1.70 -11.11 -6.55
C PRO A 33 2.62 -11.65 -5.45
N ASP A 34 2.13 -12.62 -4.67
CA ASP A 34 2.90 -13.26 -3.59
C ASP A 34 4.02 -14.19 -4.11
N ALA A 35 3.89 -14.65 -5.36
CA ALA A 35 4.83 -15.55 -6.01
C ALA A 35 4.81 -15.34 -7.54
N PRO A 36 5.88 -15.68 -8.27
CA PRO A 36 5.95 -15.57 -9.73
C PRO A 36 5.26 -16.78 -10.39
N THR A 37 4.08 -17.16 -9.90
CA THR A 37 3.32 -18.33 -10.36
C THR A 37 1.97 -17.91 -10.93
N ALA A 38 1.46 -18.66 -11.90
CA ALA A 38 0.18 -18.34 -12.53
C ALA A 38 -0.99 -18.20 -11.52
N PRO A 39 -1.12 -19.03 -10.46
CA PRO A 39 -2.17 -18.84 -9.46
C PRO A 39 -2.04 -17.54 -8.67
N ALA A 40 -0.82 -17.17 -8.24
CA ALA A 40 -0.59 -15.93 -7.51
C ALA A 40 -0.86 -14.71 -8.40
N LEU A 41 -0.42 -14.75 -9.65
CA LEU A 41 -0.72 -13.71 -10.64
C LEU A 41 -2.21 -13.62 -10.95
N ARG A 42 -2.93 -14.74 -11.01
CA ARG A 42 -4.38 -14.73 -11.23
C ARG A 42 -5.10 -13.98 -10.10
N ARG A 43 -4.73 -14.21 -8.83
CA ARG A 43 -5.32 -13.48 -7.68
C ARG A 43 -4.99 -11.99 -7.74
N TYR A 44 -3.72 -11.66 -7.98
CA TYR A 44 -3.27 -10.27 -8.10
C TYR A 44 -3.98 -9.53 -9.24
N LEU A 45 -4.02 -10.10 -10.45
CA LEU A 45 -4.68 -9.52 -11.61
C LEU A 45 -6.19 -9.40 -11.41
N ALA A 46 -6.82 -10.34 -10.70
CA ALA A 46 -8.24 -10.25 -10.38
C ALA A 46 -8.54 -9.02 -9.50
N GLN A 47 -7.67 -8.71 -8.51
CA GLN A 47 -7.83 -7.52 -7.69
C GLN A 47 -7.52 -6.23 -8.47
N PHE A 48 -6.38 -6.21 -9.15
CA PHE A 48 -5.89 -5.03 -9.87
C PHE A 48 -6.84 -4.62 -11.00
N LEU A 49 -7.24 -5.56 -11.84
CA LEU A 49 -8.06 -5.25 -13.01
C LEU A 49 -9.55 -5.13 -12.69
N ALA A 50 -10.02 -5.61 -11.54
CA ALA A 50 -11.41 -5.38 -11.11
C ALA A 50 -11.63 -3.97 -10.54
N ASP A 51 -10.56 -3.19 -10.35
CA ASP A 51 -10.65 -1.84 -9.82
C ASP A 51 -11.19 -0.86 -10.89
N PRO A 52 -12.33 -0.18 -10.64
CA PRO A 52 -12.88 0.79 -11.59
C PRO A 52 -11.98 2.01 -11.79
N ARG A 53 -11.03 2.28 -10.87
CA ARG A 53 -10.01 3.32 -11.07
C ARG A 53 -8.95 2.93 -12.09
N VAL A 54 -8.82 1.64 -12.39
CA VAL A 54 -7.85 1.09 -13.35
C VAL A 54 -8.51 0.80 -14.69
N VAL A 55 -9.75 0.31 -14.67
CA VAL A 55 -10.51 0.01 -15.88
C VAL A 55 -11.89 0.66 -15.82
N GLU A 56 -12.07 1.69 -16.65
CA GLU A 56 -13.30 2.51 -16.72
C GLU A 56 -14.32 1.92 -17.72
N ILE A 57 -14.52 0.61 -17.71
CA ILE A 57 -15.53 -0.09 -18.50
C ILE A 57 -16.71 -0.46 -17.57
N PRO A 58 -17.98 -0.44 -18.03
CA PRO A 58 -19.12 -0.85 -17.20
C PRO A 58 -18.86 -2.16 -16.46
N LYS A 59 -18.95 -2.10 -15.12
CA LYS A 59 -18.42 -3.12 -14.21
C LYS A 59 -18.87 -4.54 -14.55
N LEU A 60 -20.15 -4.74 -14.86
CA LEU A 60 -20.69 -6.07 -15.16
C LEU A 60 -20.09 -6.66 -16.44
N LEU A 61 -20.00 -5.86 -17.51
CA LEU A 61 -19.40 -6.26 -18.77
C LEU A 61 -17.91 -6.58 -18.58
N TRP A 62 -17.20 -5.72 -17.84
CA TRP A 62 -15.79 -5.92 -17.59
C TRP A 62 -15.49 -7.14 -16.73
N LEU A 63 -16.26 -7.40 -15.67
CA LEU A 63 -16.07 -8.58 -14.83
C LEU A 63 -16.30 -9.88 -15.63
N ALA A 64 -17.25 -9.90 -16.57
CA ALA A 64 -17.44 -11.03 -17.46
C ALA A 64 -16.20 -11.28 -18.34
N ILE A 65 -15.63 -10.23 -18.93
CA ILE A 65 -14.40 -10.32 -19.75
C ILE A 65 -13.20 -10.72 -18.90
N LEU A 66 -13.06 -10.12 -17.71
CA LEU A 66 -11.97 -10.36 -16.77
C LEU A 66 -11.92 -11.83 -16.35
N HIS A 67 -13.04 -12.36 -15.85
CA HIS A 67 -13.10 -13.73 -15.35
C HIS A 67 -13.26 -14.79 -16.45
N GLY A 68 -13.85 -14.43 -17.60
CA GLY A 68 -14.07 -15.31 -18.73
C GLY A 68 -12.84 -15.49 -19.63
N ILE A 69 -12.08 -14.43 -19.90
CA ILE A 69 -10.97 -14.44 -20.86
C ILE A 69 -9.66 -14.11 -20.15
N ILE A 70 -9.54 -12.92 -19.57
CA ILE A 70 -8.25 -12.35 -19.14
C ILE A 70 -7.58 -13.24 -18.09
N LEU A 71 -8.29 -13.62 -17.03
CA LEU A 71 -7.75 -14.43 -15.95
C LEU A 71 -7.46 -15.88 -16.36
N ARG A 72 -7.93 -16.34 -17.53
CA ARG A 72 -7.60 -17.68 -18.07
C ARG A 72 -6.30 -17.66 -18.87
N VAL A 73 -6.03 -16.59 -19.62
CA VAL A 73 -4.91 -16.54 -20.58
C VAL A 73 -3.70 -15.74 -20.10
N ARG A 74 -3.92 -14.65 -19.35
CA ARG A 74 -2.87 -13.67 -19.01
C ARG A 74 -1.96 -14.08 -17.84
N PRO A 75 -2.40 -14.83 -16.80
CA PRO A 75 -1.56 -15.08 -15.64
C PRO A 75 -0.27 -15.84 -15.94
N ALA A 76 -0.31 -16.87 -16.80
CA ALA A 76 0.88 -17.65 -17.13
C ALA A 76 1.96 -16.79 -17.82
N LYS A 77 1.54 -15.99 -18.82
CA LYS A 77 2.45 -15.04 -19.51
C LYS A 77 3.01 -13.99 -18.56
N SER A 78 2.21 -13.51 -17.61
CA SER A 78 2.66 -12.53 -16.62
C SER A 78 3.63 -13.15 -15.61
N ALA A 79 3.36 -14.38 -15.16
CA ALA A 79 4.22 -15.11 -14.24
C ALA A 79 5.63 -15.29 -14.81
N ALA A 80 5.76 -15.63 -16.10
CA ALA A 80 7.06 -15.72 -16.76
C ALA A 80 7.86 -14.39 -16.71
N LYS A 81 7.19 -13.24 -16.89
CA LYS A 81 7.82 -11.91 -16.77
C LYS A 81 8.20 -11.56 -15.33
N TYR A 82 7.36 -11.93 -14.37
CA TYR A 82 7.69 -11.72 -12.96
C TYR A 82 8.87 -12.60 -12.54
N ALA A 83 8.97 -13.81 -13.07
CA ALA A 83 10.08 -14.72 -12.78
C ALA A 83 11.45 -14.16 -13.21
N THR A 84 11.51 -13.37 -14.29
CA THR A 84 12.79 -12.80 -14.78
C THR A 84 13.37 -11.72 -13.85
N VAL A 85 12.57 -11.16 -12.96
CA VAL A 85 12.99 -10.11 -12.01
C VAL A 85 12.83 -10.55 -10.55
N TRP A 86 12.45 -11.82 -10.33
CA TRP A 86 12.20 -12.33 -8.99
C TRP A 86 13.52 -12.58 -8.26
N THR A 87 13.61 -12.16 -7.01
CA THR A 87 14.80 -12.41 -6.17
C THR A 87 14.49 -13.47 -5.12
N PRO A 88 15.51 -14.03 -4.43
CA PRO A 88 15.30 -14.91 -3.28
C PRO A 88 14.43 -14.26 -2.18
N ASP A 89 14.55 -12.94 -2.02
CA ASP A 89 13.77 -12.16 -1.05
C ASP A 89 12.33 -11.84 -1.52
N GLY A 90 11.99 -12.15 -2.78
CA GLY A 90 10.67 -11.97 -3.37
C GLY A 90 10.62 -10.95 -4.50
N SER A 91 9.45 -10.31 -4.66
CA SER A 91 9.28 -9.24 -5.64
C SER A 91 10.08 -8.00 -5.22
N PRO A 92 10.95 -7.45 -6.08
CA PRO A 92 11.73 -6.26 -5.78
C PRO A 92 10.88 -5.09 -5.26
N LEU A 93 9.68 -4.89 -5.81
CA LEU A 93 8.76 -3.84 -5.38
C LEU A 93 8.43 -3.97 -3.88
N LYS A 94 8.10 -5.18 -3.42
CA LYS A 94 7.75 -5.44 -2.02
C LYS A 94 8.96 -5.29 -1.12
N VAL A 95 10.09 -5.89 -1.51
CA VAL A 95 11.35 -5.83 -0.76
C VAL A 95 11.77 -4.37 -0.52
N TRP A 96 11.77 -3.55 -1.57
CA TRP A 96 12.14 -2.14 -1.44
C TRP A 96 11.11 -1.32 -0.66
N THR A 97 9.81 -1.59 -0.84
CA THR A 97 8.75 -0.91 -0.06
C THR A 97 8.90 -1.17 1.44
N GLU A 98 9.14 -2.43 1.82
CA GLU A 98 9.36 -2.81 3.21
C GLU A 98 10.63 -2.16 3.78
N ARG A 99 11.73 -2.18 3.01
CA ARG A 99 12.98 -1.52 3.40
C ARG A 99 12.81 -0.02 3.58
N GLN A 100 12.10 0.65 2.67
CA GLN A 100 11.80 2.09 2.77
C GLN A 100 10.97 2.39 4.01
N ALA A 101 9.94 1.59 4.32
CA ALA A 101 9.15 1.77 5.53
C ALA A 101 9.99 1.59 6.81
N LYS A 102 10.90 0.61 6.83
CA LYS A 102 11.83 0.40 7.96
C LYS A 102 12.80 1.57 8.13
N LEU A 103 13.37 2.08 7.03
CA LEU A 103 14.26 3.23 7.06
C LEU A 103 13.53 4.50 7.51
N LEU A 104 12.29 4.70 7.05
CA LEU A 104 11.45 5.81 7.49
C LEU A 104 11.12 5.72 8.99
N GLN A 105 10.82 4.52 9.51
CA GLN A 105 10.63 4.29 10.95
C GLN A 105 11.86 4.71 11.76
N GLY A 106 13.05 4.31 11.31
CA GLY A 106 14.32 4.66 11.96
C GLY A 106 14.58 6.17 11.93
N LEU A 107 14.48 6.78 10.75
CA LEU A 107 14.71 8.22 10.55
C LEU A 107 13.78 9.08 11.41
N LEU A 108 12.50 8.71 11.54
CA LEU A 108 11.56 9.44 12.41
C LEU A 108 11.92 9.25 13.89
N GLY A 109 12.37 8.06 14.29
CA GLY A 109 12.84 7.77 15.65
C GLY A 109 14.10 8.57 16.02
N GLU A 110 15.08 8.64 15.12
CA GLU A 110 16.30 9.47 15.28
C GLU A 110 15.96 10.97 15.43
N ARG A 111 14.84 11.42 14.85
CA ARG A 111 14.31 12.78 15.01
C ARG A 111 13.46 12.96 16.27
N GLY A 112 13.40 11.96 17.16
CA GLY A 112 12.62 11.99 18.40
C GLY A 112 11.10 11.85 18.19
N LEU A 113 10.64 11.48 16.99
CA LEU A 113 9.22 11.31 16.69
C LEU A 113 8.78 9.89 17.02
N ARG A 114 7.83 9.77 17.95
CA ARG A 114 7.16 8.50 18.27
C ARG A 114 6.03 8.26 17.29
N VAL A 115 6.33 7.66 16.15
CA VAL A 115 5.35 7.36 15.08
C VAL A 115 5.53 5.94 14.59
N ARG A 116 4.44 5.20 14.41
CA ARG A 116 4.45 3.83 13.86
C ARG A 116 4.43 3.87 12.32
N VAL A 117 5.41 3.30 11.64
CA VAL A 117 5.44 3.23 10.17
C VAL A 117 5.12 1.81 9.69
N ALA A 118 3.94 1.62 9.11
CA ALA A 118 3.55 0.36 8.49
C ALA A 118 3.46 0.54 6.97
N TYR A 119 3.75 -0.53 6.22
CA TYR A 119 3.53 -0.54 4.77
C TYR A 119 2.30 -1.37 4.41
N ALA A 120 1.68 -1.04 3.28
CA ALA A 120 0.55 -1.77 2.73
C ALA A 120 0.56 -1.75 1.21
N MET A 121 -0.02 -2.79 0.64
CA MET A 121 -0.20 -2.96 -0.79
C MET A 121 -1.65 -2.72 -1.16
N ARG A 122 -1.86 -1.93 -2.20
CA ARG A 122 -3.19 -1.71 -2.75
C ARG A 122 -3.77 -3.02 -3.30
N TYR A 123 -2.94 -3.82 -3.98
CA TYR A 123 -3.28 -5.14 -4.47
C TYR A 123 -2.25 -6.16 -3.97
N GLY A 124 -2.70 -7.26 -3.35
CA GLY A 124 -1.82 -8.25 -2.72
C GLY A 124 -1.56 -7.98 -1.24
N GLN A 125 -0.42 -8.46 -0.71
CA GLN A 125 -0.14 -8.50 0.73
C GLN A 125 1.12 -7.72 1.13
N PRO A 126 1.12 -7.06 2.31
CA PRO A 126 0.01 -6.93 3.26
C PRO A 126 -1.08 -5.96 2.76
N ALA A 127 -2.35 -6.35 2.82
CA ALA A 127 -3.46 -5.53 2.34
C ALA A 127 -3.75 -4.33 3.26
N ILE A 128 -4.17 -3.20 2.69
CA ILE A 128 -4.48 -1.96 3.43
C ILE A 128 -5.41 -2.20 4.62
N ALA A 129 -6.53 -2.91 4.42
CA ALA A 129 -7.49 -3.20 5.47
C ALA A 129 -6.87 -3.97 6.65
N ALA A 130 -6.10 -5.03 6.35
CA ALA A 130 -5.46 -5.85 7.39
C ALA A 130 -4.38 -5.06 8.16
N THR A 131 -3.65 -4.19 7.47
CA THR A 131 -2.67 -3.30 8.11
C THR A 131 -3.37 -2.27 9.01
N LEU A 132 -4.47 -1.67 8.56
CA LEU A 132 -5.26 -0.73 9.35
C LEU A 132 -5.90 -1.39 10.59
N ASP A 133 -6.42 -2.61 10.45
CA ASP A 133 -6.92 -3.39 11.59
C ASP A 133 -5.81 -3.66 12.61
N THR A 134 -4.59 -3.91 12.13
CA THR A 134 -3.42 -4.11 13.01
C THR A 134 -3.06 -2.83 13.75
N LEU A 135 -2.95 -1.70 13.04
CA LEU A 135 -2.68 -0.39 13.66
C LEU A 135 -3.76 -0.02 14.69
N LYS A 136 -5.04 -0.28 14.37
CA LYS A 136 -6.15 -0.03 15.27
C LYS A 136 -6.06 -0.89 16.54
N ARG A 137 -5.70 -2.17 16.43
CA ARG A 137 -5.43 -3.05 17.59
C ARG A 137 -4.24 -2.58 18.42
N GLU A 138 -3.24 -1.95 17.80
CA GLU A 138 -2.11 -1.29 18.48
C GLU A 138 -2.51 0.04 19.16
N GLY A 139 -3.78 0.46 19.09
CA GLY A 139 -4.27 1.68 19.71
C GLY A 139 -3.98 2.95 18.91
N VAL A 140 -3.62 2.83 17.63
CA VAL A 140 -3.46 3.96 16.71
C VAL A 140 -4.81 4.63 16.49
N ARG A 141 -4.83 5.96 16.64
CA ARG A 141 -6.01 6.82 16.46
C ARG A 141 -5.83 7.83 15.34
N ARG A 142 -4.60 8.04 14.87
CA ARG A 142 -4.25 9.03 13.84
C ARG A 142 -3.39 8.35 12.78
N VAL A 143 -3.85 8.32 11.53
CA VAL A 143 -3.16 7.66 10.42
C VAL A 143 -2.92 8.65 9.29
N LEU A 144 -1.64 8.83 8.95
CA LEU A 144 -1.22 9.50 7.72
C LEU A 144 -1.05 8.45 6.62
N VAL A 145 -1.92 8.50 5.60
CA VAL A 145 -1.81 7.68 4.41
C VAL A 145 -0.85 8.36 3.42
N LEU A 146 0.28 7.70 3.18
CA LEU A 146 1.35 8.15 2.30
C LEU A 146 1.49 7.17 1.12
N PRO A 147 0.90 7.46 -0.04
CA PRO A 147 1.18 6.71 -1.26
C PRO A 147 2.64 6.87 -1.68
N ALA A 148 3.28 5.81 -2.18
CA ALA A 148 4.62 5.82 -2.75
C ALA A 148 4.71 6.49 -4.14
N TYR A 149 3.64 7.18 -4.55
CA TYR A 149 3.50 7.84 -5.85
C TYR A 149 3.61 9.37 -5.65
N PRO A 150 4.71 10.00 -6.09
CA PRO A 150 4.88 11.44 -5.98
C PRO A 150 3.86 12.20 -6.84
N GLN A 151 3.51 11.67 -8.01
CA GLN A 151 2.50 12.19 -8.92
C GLN A 151 1.15 11.53 -8.64
N TYR A 152 0.10 12.35 -8.52
CA TYR A 152 -1.26 11.86 -8.35
C TYR A 152 -1.77 11.22 -9.65
N SER A 153 -2.43 10.06 -9.52
CA SER A 153 -3.27 9.49 -10.57
C SER A 153 -4.49 8.79 -9.95
N GLY A 154 -5.60 8.79 -10.70
CA GLY A 154 -6.81 8.06 -10.35
C GLY A 154 -6.54 6.57 -10.14
N ALA A 155 -5.77 5.96 -11.05
CA ALA A 155 -5.44 4.53 -11.03
C ALA A 155 -4.46 4.11 -9.92
N THR A 156 -3.85 5.06 -9.21
CA THR A 156 -2.87 4.77 -8.15
C THR A 156 -3.30 5.39 -6.82
N THR A 157 -3.09 6.69 -6.64
CA THR A 157 -3.36 7.40 -5.40
C THR A 157 -4.84 7.37 -5.02
N ALA A 158 -5.75 7.64 -5.98
CA ALA A 158 -7.18 7.60 -5.68
C ALA A 158 -7.66 6.17 -5.37
N SER A 159 -7.12 5.16 -6.05
CA SER A 159 -7.40 3.75 -5.75
C SER A 159 -7.00 3.35 -4.32
N VAL A 160 -5.85 3.84 -3.82
CA VAL A 160 -5.47 3.68 -2.41
C VAL A 160 -6.50 4.33 -1.48
N PHE A 161 -6.94 5.54 -1.80
CA PHE A 161 -7.92 6.27 -0.96
C PHE A 161 -9.26 5.54 -0.91
N ASP A 162 -9.73 5.01 -2.05
CA ASP A 162 -10.96 4.23 -2.13
C ASP A 162 -10.88 2.96 -1.25
N ASP A 163 -9.72 2.30 -1.18
CA ASP A 163 -9.53 1.09 -0.37
C ASP A 163 -9.53 1.40 1.14
N VAL A 164 -8.87 2.51 1.53
CA VAL A 164 -8.93 3.03 2.91
C VAL A 164 -10.35 3.43 3.28
N ALA A 165 -11.06 4.14 2.41
CA ALA A 165 -12.46 4.53 2.63
C ALA A 165 -13.37 3.32 2.76
N ARG A 166 -13.17 2.27 1.94
CA ARG A 166 -13.93 1.02 2.02
C ARG A 166 -13.71 0.29 3.34
N TRP A 167 -12.49 0.33 3.87
CA TRP A 167 -12.22 -0.16 5.23
C TRP A 167 -12.95 0.70 6.26
N ALA A 168 -12.85 2.03 6.18
CA ALA A 168 -13.50 2.96 7.12
C ALA A 168 -15.03 2.78 7.18
N LEU A 169 -15.69 2.52 6.04
CA LEU A 169 -17.13 2.22 5.99
C LEU A 169 -17.54 0.98 6.81
N LYS A 170 -16.60 0.08 7.11
CA LYS A 170 -16.84 -1.14 7.90
C LYS A 170 -16.33 -1.01 9.34
N THR A 171 -15.64 0.07 9.67
CA THR A 171 -15.04 0.30 10.99
C THR A 171 -15.95 1.20 11.81
N ARG A 172 -16.32 0.77 13.03
CA ARG A 172 -17.23 1.55 13.88
C ARG A 172 -16.55 2.80 14.44
N HIS A 173 -15.33 2.65 14.93
CA HIS A 173 -14.52 3.77 15.42
C HIS A 173 -13.38 4.06 14.42
N VAL A 174 -13.64 4.96 13.46
CA VAL A 174 -12.65 5.31 12.44
C VAL A 174 -11.57 6.23 13.07
N PRO A 175 -10.27 5.93 12.90
CA PRO A 175 -9.21 6.86 13.31
C PRO A 175 -9.25 8.14 12.48
N GLU A 176 -8.62 9.20 12.95
CA GLU A 176 -8.36 10.39 12.12
C GLU A 176 -7.49 9.98 10.93
N LEU A 177 -7.98 10.24 9.72
CA LEU A 177 -7.28 9.93 8.47
C LEU A 177 -6.81 11.20 7.80
N ARG A 178 -5.51 11.27 7.49
CA ARG A 178 -4.93 12.32 6.64
C ARG A 178 -4.30 11.69 5.41
N PHE A 179 -4.56 12.26 4.23
CA PHE A 179 -4.07 11.73 2.97
C PHE A 179 -3.06 12.69 2.34
N ILE A 180 -1.92 12.15 1.91
CA ILE A 180 -0.99 12.87 1.04
C ILE A 180 -1.37 12.57 -0.41
N ASN A 181 -1.79 13.60 -1.15
CA ASN A 181 -2.26 13.46 -2.52
C ASN A 181 -1.12 13.44 -3.54
N ARG A 182 -0.12 14.29 -3.38
CA ARG A 182 1.03 14.45 -4.28
C ARG A 182 2.17 15.12 -3.54
N TYR A 183 3.39 14.88 -4.01
CA TYR A 183 4.62 15.49 -3.49
C TYR A 183 5.75 15.50 -4.54
N HIS A 184 5.39 15.46 -5.83
CA HIS A 184 6.34 15.45 -6.96
C HIS A 184 7.20 16.73 -7.07
N ASP A 185 6.71 17.85 -6.53
CA ASP A 185 7.36 19.15 -6.48
C ASP A 185 8.10 19.42 -5.16
N ASP A 186 8.16 18.41 -4.27
CA ASP A 186 8.94 18.51 -3.04
C ASP A 186 10.44 18.66 -3.37
N ARG A 187 11.08 19.65 -2.73
CA ARG A 187 12.48 19.97 -2.99
C ARG A 187 13.42 18.82 -2.66
N ALA A 188 13.15 18.06 -1.59
CA ALA A 188 13.99 16.94 -1.20
C ALA A 188 13.80 15.76 -2.16
N TYR A 189 12.58 15.51 -2.63
CA TYR A 189 12.31 14.52 -3.68
C TYR A 189 13.04 14.86 -4.99
N ILE A 190 12.93 16.10 -5.47
CA ILE A 190 13.64 16.55 -6.69
C ILE A 190 15.15 16.44 -6.50
N ALA A 191 15.69 16.84 -5.34
CA ALA A 191 17.11 16.74 -5.05
C ALA A 191 17.60 15.28 -5.07
N ALA A 192 16.85 14.35 -4.48
CA ALA A 192 17.18 12.92 -4.50
C ALA A 192 17.20 12.34 -5.93
N LEU A 193 16.23 12.70 -6.77
CA LEU A 193 16.22 12.31 -8.18
C LEU A 193 17.42 12.89 -8.94
N ALA A 194 17.67 14.19 -8.79
CA ALA A 194 18.79 14.86 -9.46
C ALA A 194 20.13 14.24 -9.06
N GLN A 195 20.29 13.89 -7.78
CA GLN A 195 21.48 13.21 -7.27
C GLN A 195 21.63 11.81 -7.91
N SER A 196 20.57 11.01 -7.96
CA SER A 196 20.61 9.69 -8.60
C SER A 196 21.05 9.75 -10.07
N VAL A 197 20.58 10.74 -10.82
CA VAL A 197 21.00 10.98 -12.22
C VAL A 197 22.48 11.35 -12.30
N ARG A 198 22.95 12.28 -11.47
CA ARG A 198 24.37 12.69 -11.44
C ARG A 198 25.29 11.53 -11.09
N GLU A 199 24.93 10.73 -10.09
CA GLU A 199 25.70 9.55 -9.70
C GLU A 199 25.77 8.52 -10.82
N HIS A 200 24.68 8.32 -11.58
CA HIS A 200 24.71 7.43 -12.73
C HIS A 200 25.69 7.93 -13.81
N TRP A 201 25.70 9.23 -14.09
CA TRP A 201 26.64 9.84 -15.04
C TRP A 201 28.10 9.77 -14.58
N GLN A 202 28.36 9.92 -13.28
CA GLN A 202 29.71 9.81 -12.71
C GLN A 202 30.25 8.38 -12.69
N ARG A 203 29.35 7.38 -12.67
CA ARG A 203 29.68 5.95 -12.75
C ARG A 203 29.84 5.43 -14.17
N GLY A 204 29.77 6.32 -15.18
CA GLY A 204 29.93 5.99 -16.60
C GLY A 204 31.12 5.08 -16.85
#